data_AF-A0A5E4QSP6-F1
#
_entry.id   AF-A0A5E4QSP6-F1
#
_cell.length_a   1.000
_cell.length_b   1.000
_cell.length_c   1.000
_cell.angle_alpha   90.00
_cell.angle_beta   90.00
_cell.angle_gamma   90.00
#
_symmetry.space_group_name_H-M   'P 1'
#
loop_
_entity.id
_entity.type
_entity.pdbx_description
1 polymer ?
#
loop_
_entity_poly.entity_id
_entity_poly.type
_entity_poly.pdbx_seq_one_letter_code
_entity_poly.pdbx_strand_id
1 'polypeptide(L)'
;MPRQRVHSLVSKMIINEELLASLDDPSECAILHRSEPTRMQALALQLADKVGNLVDSNERIFEKQGSFFQRGGAPRGEGRQRGERPRDGWARRQRNRRRDEDRAHEE
;
A
#
# COMPACT_ATOMS: atom_id res chain seq x y z
N MET A 1 -56.15 11.96 -16.76
CA MET A 1 -56.01 11.02 -15.61
C MET A 1 -56.74 11.63 -14.41
N PRO A 2 -57.51 10.87 -13.63
CA PRO A 2 -58.19 11.38 -12.43
C PRO A 2 -57.20 11.84 -11.35
N ARG A 3 -57.51 12.93 -10.61
CA ARG A 3 -56.65 13.50 -9.55
C ARG A 3 -56.22 12.46 -8.51
N GLN A 4 -57.16 11.64 -8.04
CA GLN A 4 -56.90 10.55 -7.09
C GLN A 4 -55.90 9.52 -7.63
N ARG A 5 -55.91 9.28 -8.95
CA ARG A 5 -55.00 8.33 -9.59
C ARG A 5 -53.59 8.90 -9.71
N VAL A 6 -53.45 10.21 -9.93
CA VAL A 6 -52.15 10.90 -9.92
C VAL A 6 -51.59 10.96 -8.49
N HIS A 7 -52.41 11.35 -7.52
CA HIS A 7 -52.04 11.39 -6.10
C HIS A 7 -51.56 10.01 -5.61
N SER A 8 -52.34 8.96 -5.85
CA SER A 8 -51.95 7.58 -5.50
C SER A 8 -50.66 7.12 -6.21
N LEU A 9 -50.45 7.51 -7.47
CA LEU A 9 -49.23 7.18 -8.21
C LEU A 9 -48.01 7.88 -7.63
N VAL A 10 -48.09 9.20 -7.41
CA VAL A 10 -46.99 9.99 -6.86
C VAL A 10 -46.66 9.56 -5.43
N SER A 11 -47.69 9.31 -4.60
CA SER A 11 -47.48 8.77 -3.24
C SER A 11 -46.78 7.42 -3.27
N LYS A 12 -47.11 6.52 -4.21
CA LYS A 12 -46.40 5.25 -4.38
C LYS A 12 -44.94 5.46 -4.79
N MET A 13 -44.66 6.39 -5.71
CA MET A 13 -43.29 6.69 -6.11
C MET A 13 -42.45 7.27 -4.98
N ILE A 14 -43.05 8.11 -4.10
CA ILE A 14 -42.38 8.64 -2.91
C ILE A 14 -42.09 7.50 -1.90
N ILE A 15 -43.08 6.65 -1.62
CA ILE A 15 -42.93 5.52 -0.67
C ILE A 15 -41.91 4.49 -1.16
N ASN A 16 -41.85 4.24 -2.46
CA ASN A 16 -40.88 3.33 -3.08
C ASN A 16 -39.47 3.94 -3.18
N GLU A 17 -39.26 5.17 -2.72
CA GLU A 17 -37.99 5.91 -2.84
C GLU A 17 -37.55 6.17 -4.30
N GLU A 18 -38.47 6.08 -5.26
CA GLU A 18 -38.23 6.43 -6.67
C GLU A 18 -38.21 7.95 -6.88
N LEU A 19 -38.88 8.70 -6.00
CA LEU A 19 -38.97 10.16 -6.02
C LEU A 19 -38.66 10.74 -4.64
N LEU A 20 -37.57 11.51 -4.55
CA LEU A 20 -37.21 12.26 -3.34
C LEU A 20 -38.08 13.52 -3.24
N ALA A 21 -39.29 13.36 -2.71
CA ALA A 21 -40.26 14.44 -2.58
C ALA A 21 -41.19 14.26 -1.38
N SER A 22 -41.86 15.34 -1.02
CA SER A 22 -43.04 15.32 -0.14
C SER A 22 -44.25 15.88 -0.89
N LEU A 23 -45.46 15.48 -0.46
CA LEU A 23 -46.71 15.94 -1.06
C LEU A 23 -47.43 16.87 -0.08
N ASP A 24 -47.83 18.05 -0.54
CA ASP A 24 -48.62 19.02 0.22
C ASP A 24 -50.09 18.92 -0.17
N ASP A 25 -50.89 18.28 0.69
CA ASP A 25 -52.33 18.01 0.45
C ASP A 25 -53.21 19.28 0.27
N PRO A 26 -53.07 20.36 1.06
CA PRO A 26 -53.88 21.57 0.88
C PRO A 26 -53.51 22.39 -0.37
N SER A 27 -52.22 22.41 -0.76
CA SER A 27 -51.77 23.17 -1.94
C SER A 27 -51.70 22.32 -3.22
N GLU A 28 -52.03 21.02 -3.11
CA GLU A 28 -52.00 20.03 -4.20
C GLU A 28 -50.67 20.00 -4.97
N CYS A 29 -49.55 20.25 -4.28
CA CYS A 29 -48.24 20.37 -4.91
C CYS A 29 -47.25 19.32 -4.37
N ALA A 30 -46.27 18.95 -5.19
CA ALA A 30 -45.17 18.08 -4.79
C ALA A 30 -43.91 18.92 -4.58
N ILE A 31 -43.29 18.80 -3.41
CA ILE A 31 -42.06 19.49 -3.04
C ILE A 31 -40.90 18.51 -3.25
N LEU A 32 -40.03 18.81 -4.21
CA LEU A 32 -38.84 17.99 -4.46
C LEU A 32 -37.74 18.33 -3.46
N HIS A 33 -37.17 17.31 -2.82
CA HIS A 33 -36.03 17.47 -1.93
C HIS A 33 -34.74 17.32 -2.72
N ARG A 34 -33.86 18.32 -2.68
CA ARG A 34 -32.56 18.29 -3.35
C ARG A 34 -31.48 17.86 -2.35
N SER A 35 -31.35 16.55 -2.12
CA SER A 35 -30.37 15.97 -1.19
C SER A 35 -29.07 15.49 -1.85
N GLU A 36 -28.81 15.88 -3.10
CA GLU A 36 -27.55 15.54 -3.76
C GLU A 36 -26.39 16.32 -3.13
N PRO A 37 -25.27 15.64 -2.77
CA PRO A 37 -24.08 16.34 -2.32
C PRO A 37 -23.63 17.32 -3.40
N THR A 38 -23.29 18.53 -2.99
CA THR A 38 -22.74 19.52 -3.91
C THR A 38 -21.49 18.95 -4.59
N ARG A 39 -21.16 19.43 -5.79
CA ARG A 39 -19.95 18.99 -6.51
C ARG A 39 -18.69 19.04 -5.64
N MET A 40 -18.59 20.03 -4.76
CA MET A 40 -17.48 20.14 -3.81
C MET A 40 -17.50 19.03 -2.75
N GLN A 41 -18.66 18.75 -2.15
CA GLN A 41 -18.81 17.66 -1.18
C GLN A 41 -18.53 16.29 -1.81
N ALA A 42 -19.01 16.05 -3.03
CA ALA A 42 -18.72 14.81 -3.76
C ALA A 42 -17.22 14.64 -4.03
N LEU A 43 -16.54 15.70 -4.47
CA LEU A 43 -15.08 15.68 -4.65
C LEU A 43 -14.33 15.48 -3.32
N ALA A 44 -14.79 16.10 -2.24
CA ALA A 44 -14.20 15.93 -0.91
C ALA A 44 -14.32 14.47 -0.42
N LEU A 45 -15.48 13.83 -0.62
CA LEU A 45 -15.68 12.41 -0.32
C LEU A 45 -14.73 11.52 -1.14
N GLN A 46 -14.65 11.75 -2.45
CA GLN A 46 -13.71 11.01 -3.31
C GLN A 46 -12.24 11.19 -2.91
N LEU A 47 -11.86 12.38 -2.46
CA LEU A 47 -10.51 12.64 -1.96
C LEU A 47 -10.28 11.96 -0.61
N ALA A 48 -11.27 11.94 0.29
CA ALA A 48 -11.19 11.24 1.57
C ALA A 48 -10.92 9.74 1.35
N ASP A 49 -11.65 9.10 0.43
CA ASP A 49 -11.43 7.69 0.07
C ASP A 49 -10.00 7.46 -0.48
N LYS A 50 -9.51 8.37 -1.32
CA LYS A 50 -8.14 8.30 -1.87
C LYS A 50 -7.08 8.46 -0.78
N VAL A 51 -7.28 9.39 0.15
CA VAL A 51 -6.36 9.58 1.29
C VAL A 51 -6.32 8.34 2.16
N GLY A 52 -7.47 7.71 2.46
CA GLY A 52 -7.52 6.43 3.16
C GLY A 52 -6.69 5.35 2.46
N ASN A 53 -6.90 5.16 1.16
CA ASN A 53 -6.12 4.19 0.37
C ASN A 53 -4.61 4.48 0.37
N LEU A 54 -4.20 5.75 0.40
CA LEU A 54 -2.79 6.14 0.48
C LEU A 54 -2.18 5.83 1.85
N VAL A 55 -2.93 6.05 2.93
CA VAL A 55 -2.50 5.69 4.29
C VAL A 55 -2.30 4.19 4.39
N ASP A 56 -3.29 3.39 3.98
CA ASP A 56 -3.19 1.92 3.98
C ASP A 56 -1.98 1.43 3.15
N SER A 57 -1.72 2.07 2.02
CA SER A 57 -0.56 1.74 1.17
C SER A 57 0.76 2.09 1.85
N ASN A 58 0.84 3.23 2.53
CA ASN A 58 2.02 3.66 3.27
C ASN A 58 2.30 2.72 4.44
N GLU A 59 1.28 2.29 5.18
CA GLU A 59 1.42 1.33 6.27
C GLU A 59 1.98 -0.01 5.76
N ARG A 60 1.42 -0.53 4.65
CA ARG A 60 1.94 -1.77 4.02
C ARG A 60 3.38 -1.65 3.53
N ILE A 61 3.78 -0.49 3.01
CA ILE A 61 5.18 -0.25 2.60
C ILE A 61 6.08 -0.20 3.83
N PHE A 62 5.64 0.50 4.88
CA PHE A 62 6.39 0.63 6.12
C PHE A 62 6.61 -0.72 6.79
N GLU A 63 5.59 -1.58 6.87
CA GLU A 63 5.73 -2.96 7.35
C GLU A 63 6.78 -3.75 6.57
N LYS A 64 6.76 -3.63 5.24
CA LYS A 64 7.74 -4.29 4.36
C LYS A 64 9.16 -3.74 4.55
N GLN A 65 9.32 -2.42 4.70
CA GLN A 65 10.62 -1.81 4.99
C GLN A 65 11.13 -2.14 6.40
N GLY A 66 10.26 -2.23 7.40
CA GLY A 66 10.61 -2.71 8.74
C GLY A 66 11.25 -4.10 8.72
N SER A 67 10.81 -4.96 7.79
CA SER A 67 11.44 -6.26 7.52
C SER A 67 12.85 -6.15 6.92
N PHE A 68 13.12 -5.15 6.07
CA PHE A 68 14.47 -4.89 5.55
C PHE A 68 15.43 -4.39 6.63
N PHE A 69 14.98 -3.55 7.56
CA PHE A 69 15.81 -3.10 8.69
C PHE A 69 16.01 -4.20 9.75
N GLN A 70 15.03 -5.08 9.98
CA GLN A 70 15.18 -6.22 10.88
C GLN A 70 16.00 -7.36 10.29
N ARG A 71 16.01 -7.55 8.96
CA ARG A 71 16.77 -8.64 8.30
C ARG A 71 18.16 -8.22 7.79
N GLY A 72 18.45 -6.92 7.69
CA GLY A 72 19.69 -6.41 7.11
C GLY A 72 20.69 -5.79 8.10
N GLY A 73 20.34 -5.61 9.37
CA GLY A 73 21.10 -4.80 10.33
C GLY A 73 21.92 -5.55 11.38
N ALA A 74 22.01 -6.89 11.33
CA ALA A 74 22.78 -7.66 12.30
C ALA A 74 23.74 -8.64 11.61
N PRO A 75 25.05 -8.36 11.50
CA PRO A 75 26.03 -9.41 11.36
C PRO A 75 26.32 -9.97 12.75
N ARG A 76 25.35 -10.69 13.34
CA ARG A 76 25.61 -11.47 14.55
C ARG A 76 25.28 -12.93 14.33
N GLY A 77 26.23 -13.56 13.64
CA GLY A 77 26.67 -14.94 13.82
C GLY A 77 25.59 -16.01 13.93
N GLU A 78 25.39 -16.75 12.84
CA GLU A 78 24.99 -18.15 12.96
C GLU A 78 25.80 -19.00 11.98
N GLY A 79 26.58 -19.91 12.55
CA GLY A 79 27.58 -20.70 11.87
C GLY A 79 26.97 -21.69 10.89
N ARG A 80 27.52 -21.73 9.69
CA ARG A 80 27.51 -22.87 8.76
C ARG A 80 28.70 -22.66 7.84
N GLN A 81 29.74 -23.50 7.99
CA GLN A 81 30.89 -23.75 7.10
C GLN A 81 32.21 -23.79 7.88
N ARG A 82 32.25 -24.71 8.85
CA ARG A 82 33.47 -25.44 9.21
C ARG A 82 33.81 -26.31 7.99
N GLY A 83 34.82 -25.94 7.22
CA GLY A 83 35.18 -26.65 6.00
C GLY A 83 36.30 -25.94 5.24
N GLU A 84 37.52 -26.08 5.77
CA GLU A 84 38.80 -26.13 5.04
C GLU A 84 38.93 -25.30 3.75
N ARG A 85 39.73 -24.23 3.80
CA ARG A 85 40.55 -23.78 2.66
C ARG A 85 41.79 -23.01 3.14
N PRO A 86 43.01 -23.35 2.70
CA PRO A 86 44.24 -23.05 3.43
C PRO A 86 44.81 -21.68 3.09
N ARG A 87 45.20 -20.92 4.11
CA ARG A 87 45.89 -19.63 4.03
C ARG A 87 47.42 -19.82 3.83
N ASP A 88 47.81 -20.79 2.99
CA ASP A 88 49.22 -21.23 2.84
C ASP A 88 49.88 -20.84 1.51
N GLY A 89 49.23 -20.01 0.69
CA GLY A 89 49.77 -19.56 -0.59
C GLY A 89 50.89 -18.52 -0.49
N TRP A 90 50.89 -17.68 0.56
CA TRP A 90 51.81 -16.56 0.68
C TRP A 90 53.16 -16.93 1.33
N ALA A 91 53.16 -17.89 2.26
CA ALA A 91 54.38 -18.35 2.94
C ALA A 91 55.26 -19.26 2.07
N ARG A 92 54.67 -20.09 1.18
CA ARG A 92 55.43 -20.97 0.28
C ARG A 92 56.16 -20.19 -0.83
N ARG A 93 55.55 -19.10 -1.32
CA ARG A 93 56.17 -18.25 -2.36
C ARG A 93 57.41 -17.51 -1.86
N GLN A 94 57.43 -17.09 -0.59
CA GLN A 94 58.60 -16.47 0.02
C GLN A 94 59.74 -17.47 0.28
N ARG A 95 59.42 -18.72 0.64
CA ARG A 95 60.44 -19.75 0.89
C ARG A 95 61.14 -20.21 -0.39
N ASN A 96 60.43 -20.29 -1.52
CA ASN A 96 61.07 -20.63 -2.80
C ASN A 96 62.04 -19.53 -3.27
N ARG A 97 61.66 -18.25 -3.17
CA ARG A 97 62.56 -17.15 -3.58
C ARG A 97 63.89 -17.14 -2.85
N ARG A 98 63.88 -17.37 -1.53
CA ARG A 98 65.12 -17.42 -0.73
C ARG A 98 66.02 -18.59 -1.14
N ARG A 99 65.44 -19.74 -1.47
CA ARG A 99 66.21 -20.93 -1.86
C ARG A 99 66.86 -20.80 -3.23
N ASP A 100 66.25 -20.03 -4.13
CA ASP A 100 66.81 -19.73 -5.45
C ASP A 100 67.93 -18.69 -5.35
N GLU A 101 67.84 -17.73 -4.41
CA GLU A 101 68.90 -16.76 -4.11
C GLU A 101 70.14 -17.43 -3.49
N ASP A 102 69.97 -18.37 -2.55
CA ASP A 102 71.09 -19.08 -1.92
C ASP A 102 71.87 -19.95 -2.91
N ARG A 103 71.21 -20.49 -3.95
CA ARG A 103 71.87 -21.30 -5.00
C ARG A 103 72.65 -20.48 -6.01
N ALA A 104 72.34 -19.21 -6.18
CA ALA A 104 73.04 -18.32 -7.12
C ALA A 104 74.34 -17.75 -6.53
N HIS A 105 74.56 -17.92 -5.22
CA HIS A 105 75.75 -17.43 -4.51
C HIS A 105 76.83 -18.51 -4.27
N GLU A 106 76.61 -19.73 -4.73
CA GLU A 106 77.55 -20.88 -4.58
C GLU A 106 78.23 -21.31 -5.89
N GLU A 107 78.17 -20.52 -6.96
CA GLU A 107 78.99 -20.66 -8.18
C GLU A 107 80.08 -19.58 -8.28
#